data_AF-A0A1B6LHW4-F1
#
_entry.id   AF-A0A1B6LHW4-F1
#
_cell.length_a   1.000
_cell.length_b   1.000
_cell.length_c   1.000
_cell.angle_alpha   90.00
_cell.angle_beta   90.00
_cell.angle_gamma   90.00
#
_symmetry.space_group_name_H-M   'P 1'
#
loop_
_entity.id
_entity.type
_entity.pdbx_description
1 polymer ?
#
loop_
_entity_poly.entity_id
_entity_poly.type
_entity_poly.pdbx_seq_one_letter_code
_entity_poly.pdbx_strand_id
1 'polypeptide(L)'
;RDIHVHTFSRFQVLLISTDLLNTYLLLPGTVFRGFEEGPLTFAPTYKYDPGTQTYDSSHKQRTPSYTDRILFRCRRGNADSQAAECLAYASVPAVCTSDHKPVWGLYKC
;
A
#
# COMPACT_ATOMS: atom_id res chain seq x y z
N ARG A 1 12.36 -23.78 0.59
CA ARG A 1 11.21 -23.05 -0.01
C ARG A 1 11.52 -21.59 0.21
N ASP A 2 12.29 -21.04 -0.73
CA ASP A 2 13.03 -19.81 -0.58
C ASP A 2 12.09 -18.62 -0.45
N ILE A 3 12.22 -17.92 0.67
CA ILE A 3 11.57 -16.65 0.91
C ILE A 3 12.38 -15.66 0.08
N HIS A 4 11.93 -15.36 -1.15
CA HIS A 4 12.46 -14.23 -1.89
C HIS A 4 12.16 -12.97 -1.07
N VAL A 5 13.13 -12.57 -0.25
CA VAL A 5 13.22 -11.21 0.29
C VAL A 5 13.37 -10.29 -0.92
N HIS A 6 12.24 -9.82 -1.45
CA HIS A 6 12.22 -8.81 -2.48
C HIS A 6 12.98 -7.60 -1.94
N THR A 7 14.21 -7.43 -2.40
CA THR A 7 15.03 -6.28 -2.04
C THR A 7 14.38 -5.09 -2.72
N PHE A 8 13.81 -4.18 -1.92
CA PHE A 8 13.18 -2.97 -2.44
C PHE A 8 14.17 -2.15 -3.24
N SER A 9 13.74 -1.66 -4.40
CA SER A 9 14.56 -0.70 -5.13
C SER A 9 14.71 0.58 -4.29
N ARG A 10 15.86 1.25 -4.41
CA ARG A 10 16.11 2.55 -3.74
C ARG A 10 15.02 3.58 -4.07
N PHE A 11 14.48 3.51 -5.29
CA PHE A 11 13.37 4.35 -5.73
C PHE A 11 12.08 4.06 -4.96
N GLN A 12 11.75 2.79 -4.73
CA GLN A 12 10.56 2.41 -3.98
C GLN A 12 10.64 2.84 -2.51
N VAL A 13 11.82 2.69 -1.89
CA VAL A 13 12.06 3.18 -0.52
C VAL A 13 11.85 4.69 -0.45
N LEU A 14 12.36 5.43 -1.44
CA LEU A 14 12.15 6.88 -1.52
C LEU A 14 10.66 7.22 -1.57
N LEU A 15 9.90 6.60 -2.48
CA LEU A 15 8.47 6.86 -2.62
C LEU A 15 7.68 6.58 -1.34
N ILE A 16 7.98 5.49 -0.64
CA ILE A 16 7.34 5.15 0.65
C ILE A 16 7.71 6.19 1.72
N SER A 17 8.97 6.63 1.77
CA SER A 17 9.44 7.60 2.77
C SER A 17 8.86 9.00 2.59
N THR A 18 8.49 9.37 1.36
CA THR A 18 7.87 10.66 1.03
C THR A 18 6.36 10.55 0.80
N ASP A 19 5.75 9.41 1.11
CA ASP A 19 4.31 9.20 0.93
C ASP A 19 3.50 10.10 1.87
N LEU A 20 2.49 10.78 1.32
CA LEU A 20 1.67 11.72 2.07
C LEU A 20 0.81 11.01 3.11
N LEU A 21 0.22 9.85 2.78
CA LEU A 21 -0.63 9.12 3.73
C LEU A 21 0.20 8.61 4.91
N ASN A 22 1.38 8.03 4.66
CA ASN A 22 2.32 7.64 5.71
C ASN A 22 2.65 8.82 6.63
N THR A 23 2.90 9.99 6.06
CA THR A 23 3.14 11.21 6.85
C THR A 23 1.93 11.55 7.73
N TYR A 24 0.71 11.53 7.19
CA TYR A 24 -0.50 11.86 7.96
C TYR A 24 -0.84 10.82 9.03
N LEU A 25 -0.57 9.53 8.81
CA LEU A 25 -0.82 8.48 9.82
C LEU A 25 0.04 8.63 11.07
N LEU A 26 1.24 9.23 10.95
CA LEU A 26 2.18 9.43 12.05
C LEU A 26 1.95 10.74 12.83
N LEU A 27 1.26 11.72 12.23
CA LEU A 27 1.06 13.03 12.82
C LEU A 27 -0.15 13.05 13.79
N PRO A 28 -0.03 13.68 14.98
CA PRO A 28 -1.17 13.82 15.89
C PRO A 28 -2.20 14.82 15.34
N GLY A 29 -3.49 14.52 15.51
CA GLY A 29 -4.60 15.43 15.16
C GLY A 29 -5.00 15.43 13.68
N THR A 30 -4.52 14.46 12.91
CA THR A 30 -4.79 14.32 11.47
C THR A 30 -5.87 13.27 11.18
N VAL A 31 -6.07 12.98 9.89
CA VAL A 31 -6.95 11.93 9.38
C VAL A 31 -6.50 10.53 9.83
N PHE A 32 -7.44 9.58 9.88
CA PHE A 32 -7.19 8.16 10.18
C PHE A 32 -6.59 7.86 11.57
N ARG A 33 -6.85 8.70 12.58
CA ARG A 33 -6.39 8.47 13.96
C ARG A 33 -6.76 7.06 14.47
N GLY A 34 -5.74 6.31 14.86
CA GLY A 34 -5.86 4.96 15.43
C GLY A 34 -6.14 3.87 14.40
N PHE A 35 -6.11 4.19 13.10
CA PHE A 35 -6.00 3.18 12.05
C PHE A 35 -4.54 2.77 11.86
N GLU A 36 -4.37 1.54 11.42
CA GLU A 36 -3.11 0.90 11.10
C GLU A 36 -3.16 0.45 9.63
N GLU A 37 -2.00 0.37 8.99
CA GLU A 37 -1.85 -0.14 7.63
C GLU A 37 -0.82 -1.27 7.63
N GLY A 38 -1.03 -2.28 6.78
CA GLY A 38 -0.02 -3.31 6.55
C GLY A 38 1.23 -2.75 5.86
N PRO A 39 2.38 -3.45 5.94
CA PRO A 39 3.61 -3.00 5.30
C PRO A 39 3.47 -2.98 3.77
N LEU A 40 3.78 -1.83 3.15
CA LEU A 40 3.81 -1.69 1.70
C LEU A 40 5.01 -2.43 1.11
N THR A 41 4.77 -3.67 0.67
CA THR A 41 5.82 -4.56 0.13
C THR A 41 5.73 -4.79 -1.38
N PHE A 42 4.80 -4.12 -2.04
CA PHE A 42 4.55 -4.18 -3.48
C PHE A 42 4.86 -2.83 -4.14
N ALA A 43 4.99 -2.81 -5.48
CA ALA A 43 5.28 -1.58 -6.22
C ALA A 43 4.09 -0.60 -6.23
N PRO A 44 4.31 0.72 -6.44
CA PRO A 44 3.24 1.70 -6.55
C PRO A 44 2.13 1.27 -7.52
N THR A 45 0.88 1.52 -7.16
CA THR A 45 -0.29 1.01 -7.89
C THR A 45 -0.79 1.98 -8.96
N TYR A 46 -0.28 3.20 -8.99
CA TYR A 46 -0.64 4.26 -9.92
C TYR A 46 0.62 5.05 -10.36
N LYS A 47 0.70 5.65 -11.54
CA LYS A 47 -0.18 5.54 -12.71
C LYS A 47 0.49 4.68 -13.77
N TYR A 48 -0.24 3.73 -14.36
CA TYR A 48 0.23 2.90 -15.45
C TYR A 48 -0.40 3.29 -16.79
N ASP A 49 0.26 2.95 -17.88
CA ASP A 49 -0.39 2.93 -19.20
C ASP A 49 -1.30 1.70 -19.28
N PRO A 50 -2.62 1.85 -19.55
CA PRO A 50 -3.55 0.73 -19.64
C PRO A 50 -3.08 -0.32 -20.65
N GLY A 51 -3.23 -1.59 -20.27
CA GLY A 51 -2.74 -2.76 -21.00
C GLY A 51 -1.28 -3.14 -20.71
N THR A 52 -0.57 -2.38 -19.88
CA THR A 52 0.88 -2.56 -19.66
C THR A 52 1.30 -2.61 -18.19
N GLN A 53 2.58 -2.87 -17.96
CA GLN A 53 3.27 -2.70 -16.67
C GLN A 53 4.19 -1.46 -16.66
N THR A 54 4.07 -0.59 -17.66
CA THR A 54 4.86 0.63 -17.78
C THR A 54 4.18 1.77 -17.03
N TYR A 55 4.94 2.50 -16.24
CA TYR A 55 4.44 3.72 -15.58
C TYR A 55 4.30 4.87 -16.58
N ASP A 56 3.20 5.61 -16.46
CA ASP A 56 2.73 6.75 -17.26
C ASP A 56 3.72 7.32 -18.28
N SER A 57 3.61 6.85 -19.53
CA SER A 57 4.40 7.39 -20.66
C SER A 57 3.79 8.64 -21.28
N SER A 58 2.65 9.11 -20.76
CA SER A 58 2.04 10.36 -21.23
C SER A 58 2.93 11.56 -20.92
N HIS A 59 2.67 12.68 -21.60
CA HIS A 59 3.38 13.94 -21.37
C HIS A 59 3.33 14.44 -19.91
N LYS A 60 2.36 13.97 -19.10
CA LYS A 60 2.25 14.39 -17.69
C LYS A 60 3.25 13.67 -16.78
N GLN A 61 3.73 12.48 -17.17
CA GLN A 61 4.72 11.67 -16.45
C GLN A 61 4.49 11.66 -14.93
N ARG A 62 3.30 11.26 -14.51
CA ARG A 62 2.94 11.28 -13.08
C ARG A 62 3.87 10.36 -12.29
N THR A 63 4.37 10.88 -11.18
CA THR A 63 5.20 10.12 -10.25
C THR A 63 4.45 8.86 -9.77
N PRO A 64 5.07 7.67 -9.83
CA PRO A 64 4.47 6.46 -9.28
C PRO A 64 4.08 6.66 -7.81
N SER A 65 2.84 6.30 -7.46
CA SER A 65 2.21 6.60 -6.17
C SER A 65 1.37 5.42 -5.65
N TYR A 66 1.23 5.31 -4.33
CA TYR A 66 0.38 4.33 -3.65
C TYR A 66 -1.00 4.92 -3.35
N THR A 67 -1.85 5.00 -4.37
CA THR A 67 -3.19 5.62 -4.25
C THR A 67 -4.24 4.66 -3.71
N ASP A 68 -4.00 3.36 -3.81
CA ASP A 68 -4.95 2.30 -3.45
C ASP A 68 -4.50 1.66 -2.13
N ARG A 69 -5.25 1.89 -1.04
CA ARG A 69 -4.79 1.63 0.33
C ARG A 69 -5.85 0.91 1.16
N ILE A 70 -5.44 -0.01 2.03
CA ILE A 70 -6.33 -0.71 2.96
C ILE A 70 -5.86 -0.48 4.40
N LEU A 71 -6.63 0.31 5.15
CA LEU A 71 -6.38 0.61 6.54
C LEU A 71 -7.40 -0.10 7.42
N PHE A 72 -6.98 -0.54 8.60
CA PHE A 72 -7.83 -1.24 9.55
C PHE A 72 -7.69 -0.64 10.95
N ARG A 73 -8.73 -0.80 11.77
CA ARG A 73 -8.73 -0.36 13.17
C ARG A 73 -9.55 -1.33 14.00
N CYS A 74 -8.95 -1.87 15.05
CA CYS A 74 -9.69 -2.67 16.04
C CYS A 74 -10.16 -1.81 17.21
N ARG A 75 -11.41 -2.03 17.61
CA ARG A 75 -11.95 -1.45 18.85
C ARG A 75 -11.38 -2.28 20.02
N ARG A 76 -10.49 -1.68 20.80
CA ARG A 76 -10.01 -2.26 22.07
C ARG A 76 -11.14 -2.15 23.10
N GLY A 77 -12.10 -3.08 23.02
CA GLY A 77 -13.32 -3.07 23.85
C GLY A 77 -13.11 -3.78 25.19
N ASN A 78 -12.42 -4.92 25.18
CA ASN A 78 -12.19 -5.74 26.36
C ASN A 78 -10.71 -6.18 26.41
N ALA A 79 -10.22 -6.57 27.60
CA ALA A 79 -8.86 -7.07 27.79
C ALA A 79 -8.50 -8.32 26.96
N ASP A 80 -9.52 -8.99 26.41
CA ASP A 80 -9.43 -10.21 25.60
C ASP A 80 -9.71 -9.97 24.09
N SER A 81 -9.87 -8.71 23.67
CA SER A 81 -10.04 -8.38 22.25
C SER A 81 -8.70 -8.54 21.53
N GLN A 82 -8.53 -9.62 20.76
CA GLN A 82 -7.38 -9.79 19.88
C GLN A 82 -7.28 -8.59 18.91
N ALA A 83 -6.07 -8.04 18.78
CA ALA A 83 -5.80 -7.05 17.75
C ALA A 83 -5.90 -7.72 16.38
N ALA A 84 -6.50 -7.05 15.40
CA ALA A 84 -6.48 -7.59 14.05
C ALA A 84 -5.04 -7.64 13.55
N GLU A 85 -4.70 -8.75 12.91
CA GLU A 85 -3.39 -9.00 12.34
C GLU A 85 -3.51 -8.95 10.82
N CYS A 86 -2.67 -8.14 10.17
CA CYS A 86 -2.53 -8.15 8.73
C CYS A 86 -1.67 -9.36 8.31
N LEU A 87 -2.31 -10.40 7.78
CA LEU A 87 -1.64 -11.62 7.33
C LEU A 87 -1.00 -11.46 5.95
N ALA A 88 -1.64 -10.68 5.06
CA ALA A 88 -1.10 -10.35 3.75
C ALA A 88 -1.64 -9.00 3.27
N TYR A 89 -0.79 -8.27 2.53
CA TYR A 89 -1.15 -7.02 1.88
C TYR A 89 -0.34 -6.87 0.59
N ALA A 90 -1.01 -6.91 -0.56
CA ALA A 90 -0.34 -7.01 -1.85
C ALA A 90 -1.15 -6.38 -2.99
N SER A 91 -0.46 -6.12 -4.10
CA SER A 91 -1.08 -5.74 -5.37
C SER A 91 -1.10 -6.89 -6.37
N VAL A 92 -1.90 -6.74 -7.44
CA VAL A 92 -2.01 -7.72 -8.53
C VAL A 92 -1.48 -7.11 -9.83
N PRO A 93 -0.15 -7.12 -10.07
CA PRO A 93 0.46 -6.44 -11.22
C PRO A 93 0.05 -7.04 -12.59
N ALA A 94 -0.33 -8.33 -12.60
CA ALA A 94 -0.77 -9.03 -13.80
C ALA A 94 -2.09 -8.46 -14.39
N VAL A 95 -2.94 -7.83 -13.57
CA VAL A 95 -4.16 -7.18 -14.06
C VAL A 95 -3.79 -5.80 -14.61
N CYS A 96 -3.93 -5.63 -15.92
CA CYS A 96 -3.49 -4.42 -16.62
C CYS A 96 -4.62 -3.66 -17.31
N THR A 97 -5.89 -3.98 -17.06
CA THR A 97 -7.03 -3.34 -17.75
C THR A 97 -7.27 -1.88 -17.34
N SER A 98 -6.71 -1.45 -16.21
CA SER A 98 -6.78 -0.08 -15.68
C SER A 98 -5.37 0.53 -15.56
N ASP A 99 -5.30 1.84 -15.43
CA ASP A 99 -4.10 2.58 -15.01
C ASP A 99 -3.78 2.42 -13.52
N HIS A 100 -4.63 1.70 -12.78
CA HIS A 100 -4.39 1.24 -11.41
C HIS A 100 -4.18 -0.28 -11.36
N LYS A 101 -3.33 -0.73 -10.42
CA LYS A 101 -3.17 -2.15 -10.07
C LYS A 101 -4.05 -2.49 -8.86
N PRO A 102 -4.92 -3.52 -8.93
CA PRO A 102 -5.74 -3.92 -7.79
C PRO A 102 -4.91 -4.21 -6.55
N VAL A 103 -5.45 -3.84 -5.39
CA VAL A 103 -4.85 -4.09 -4.07
C VAL A 103 -5.79 -4.95 -3.23
N TRP A 104 -5.24 -5.89 -2.49
CA TRP A 104 -5.99 -6.77 -1.60
C TRP A 104 -5.24 -6.96 -0.27
N GLY A 105 -6.00 -7.27 0.78
CA GLY A 105 -5.47 -7.54 2.10
C GLY A 105 -6.22 -8.71 2.76
N LEU A 106 -5.49 -9.52 3.52
CA LEU A 106 -6.00 -10.62 4.31
C LEU A 106 -5.74 -10.33 5.79
N TYR A 107 -6.78 -10.40 6.62
CA TYR A 107 -6.71 -10.05 8.03
C TYR A 107 -7.30 -11.17 8.89
N LYS A 108 -6.70 -11.36 10.07
CA LYS A 108 -7.24 -12.21 11.14
C LYS A 108 -7.76 -11.30 12.25
N CYS A 109 -8.92 -11.63 12.80
CA CYS A 109 -9.53 -10.93 13.94
C CYS A 109 -9.81 -11.90 15.09
#